data_AF-A0AAV2VI77-F1
#
_entry.id   AF-A0AAV2VI77-F1
#
_cell.length_a   1.000
_cell.length_b   1.000
_cell.length_c   1.000
_cell.angle_alpha   90.00
_cell.angle_beta   90.00
_cell.angle_gamma   90.00
#
_symmetry.space_group_name_H-M   'P 1'
#
loop_
_entity.id
_entity.type
_entity.pdbx_description
1 polymer ?
#
loop_
_entity_poly.entity_id
_entity_poly.type
_entity_poly.pdbx_seq_one_letter_code
_entity_poly.pdbx_strand_id
1 'polypeptide(L)'
;MISNFKGTLFVGQPVYMSLYNTGAGYICNLSEGCNQGDCESIYGIVGTGGGEVKIVFRNGKISECPESLLRSGVQYGVVEGEPASANELISLLENAEKVKAEKEDEERQEREAFALAVKNIGDKYPHLKQLKDKKAGRSELAHVAENIRKELKPLGKFSVRIRNSSVHVDWEDGANKSTVSEVTDKYRAGSFNGMEDIYEYTSSPFTEVFGSANYIFLDRAYSDKAVQAVCDKISERFNYSPNVEDYRKGLLDEMYKTEFYNELRDYHQVPNTAPKQASKKEKSLTAEVSDDSQSYELTLSEEEHTRTQKKLFVVRLDSRVERDVFNALCKRANDFSGYWSKFKDGFIFDSLEASDSFMN
;
A
#
# COMPACT_ATOMS: atom_id res chain seq x y z
N MET A 1 -42.06 5.80 -5.29
CA MET A 1 -41.90 4.50 -4.59
C MET A 1 -41.96 3.41 -5.63
N ILE A 2 -41.11 2.38 -5.52
CA ILE A 2 -41.26 1.15 -6.32
C ILE A 2 -42.59 0.52 -5.88
N SER A 3 -43.54 0.40 -6.80
CA SER A 3 -44.87 -0.16 -6.51
C SER A 3 -45.06 -1.45 -7.30
N ASN A 4 -45.79 -2.41 -6.71
CA ASN A 4 -46.13 -3.66 -7.38
C ASN A 4 -46.96 -3.37 -8.63
N PHE A 5 -46.36 -3.55 -9.81
CA PHE A 5 -47.00 -3.23 -11.08
C PHE A 5 -47.92 -4.36 -11.55
N LYS A 6 -49.21 -4.05 -11.66
CA LYS A 6 -50.27 -4.99 -12.10
C LYS A 6 -50.72 -4.80 -13.56
N GLY A 7 -50.13 -3.83 -14.26
CA GLY A 7 -50.48 -3.56 -15.67
C GLY A 7 -49.75 -4.46 -16.65
N THR A 8 -49.97 -4.22 -17.94
CA THR A 8 -49.21 -4.83 -19.04
C THR A 8 -47.86 -4.14 -19.19
N LEU A 9 -46.78 -4.93 -19.25
CA LEU A 9 -45.44 -4.44 -19.53
C LEU A 9 -45.27 -4.17 -21.02
N PHE A 10 -44.57 -3.09 -21.35
CA PHE A 10 -44.28 -2.70 -22.74
C PHE A 10 -42.88 -2.10 -22.88
N VAL A 11 -42.34 -2.11 -24.10
CA VAL A 11 -41.03 -1.54 -24.42
C VAL A 11 -41.07 -0.01 -24.28
N GLY A 12 -40.04 0.57 -23.67
CA GLY A 12 -39.96 2.00 -23.32
C GLY A 12 -40.53 2.32 -21.94
N GLN A 13 -41.05 1.34 -21.20
CA GLN A 13 -41.59 1.58 -19.88
C GLN A 13 -40.48 1.92 -18.86
N PRO A 14 -40.64 2.97 -18.05
CA PRO A 14 -39.65 3.38 -17.06
C PRO A 14 -39.58 2.41 -15.87
N VAL A 15 -38.36 2.04 -15.51
CA VAL A 15 -38.04 1.11 -14.43
C VAL A 15 -36.98 1.73 -13.53
N TYR A 16 -36.99 1.38 -12.25
CA TYR A 16 -35.96 1.76 -11.31
C TYR A 16 -35.40 0.55 -10.58
N MET A 17 -34.08 0.53 -10.40
CA MET A 17 -33.36 -0.44 -9.60
C MET A 17 -32.57 0.25 -8.48
N SER A 18 -32.82 -0.14 -7.23
CA SER A 18 -32.08 0.40 -6.08
C SER A 18 -30.74 -0.30 -5.81
N LEU A 19 -30.50 -1.47 -6.40
CA LEU A 19 -29.25 -2.23 -6.20
C LEU A 19 -28.09 -1.73 -7.09
N TYR A 20 -26.87 -1.99 -6.61
CA TYR A 20 -25.62 -1.79 -7.36
C TYR A 20 -25.43 -0.38 -7.95
N ASN A 21 -26.01 0.63 -7.29
CA ASN A 21 -26.05 2.02 -7.73
C ASN A 21 -26.52 2.17 -9.19
N THR A 22 -27.50 1.35 -9.60
CA THR A 22 -27.90 1.30 -11.01
C THR A 22 -28.90 2.41 -11.37
N GLY A 23 -29.93 2.62 -10.54
CA GLY A 23 -30.86 3.73 -10.69
C GLY A 23 -31.91 3.51 -11.79
N ALA A 24 -32.21 4.57 -12.54
CA ALA A 24 -33.30 4.59 -13.52
C ALA A 24 -32.91 4.00 -14.88
N GLY A 25 -33.87 3.32 -15.51
CA GLY A 25 -33.72 2.69 -16.82
C GLY A 25 -35.07 2.46 -17.51
N TYR A 26 -35.03 1.78 -18.65
CA TYR A 26 -36.20 1.50 -19.48
C TYR A 26 -36.18 0.07 -20.00
N ILE A 27 -37.36 -0.52 -20.17
CA ILE A 27 -37.51 -1.82 -20.82
C ILE A 27 -37.16 -1.67 -22.30
N CYS A 28 -36.21 -2.46 -22.81
CA CYS A 28 -35.80 -2.44 -24.21
C CYS A 28 -36.26 -3.69 -24.98
N ASN A 29 -36.50 -4.81 -24.29
CA ASN A 29 -37.01 -6.05 -24.89
C ASN A 29 -37.86 -6.84 -23.88
N LEU A 30 -38.88 -7.54 -24.40
CA LEU A 30 -39.78 -8.43 -23.66
C LEU A 30 -39.83 -9.76 -24.40
N SER A 31 -39.59 -10.87 -23.69
CA SER A 31 -39.75 -12.19 -24.28
C SER A 31 -41.22 -12.57 -24.47
N GLU A 32 -41.49 -13.59 -25.30
CA GLU A 32 -42.85 -14.07 -25.58
C GLU A 32 -43.59 -14.60 -24.33
N GLY A 33 -42.84 -15.00 -23.30
CA GLY A 33 -43.37 -15.43 -22.00
C GLY A 33 -43.89 -14.28 -21.13
N CYS A 34 -43.70 -13.02 -21.54
CA CYS A 34 -44.12 -11.89 -20.73
C CYS A 34 -45.63 -11.63 -20.79
N ASN A 35 -46.20 -11.09 -19.70
CA ASN A 35 -47.61 -10.69 -19.59
C ASN A 35 -48.63 -11.84 -19.67
N GLN A 36 -48.23 -13.10 -19.43
CA GLN A 36 -49.15 -14.24 -19.50
C GLN A 36 -49.95 -14.49 -18.20
N GLY A 37 -49.68 -13.73 -17.13
CA GLY A 37 -50.44 -13.78 -15.87
C GLY A 37 -50.05 -14.92 -14.92
N ASP A 38 -48.92 -15.54 -15.19
CA ASP A 38 -48.29 -16.71 -14.57
C ASP A 38 -47.15 -16.34 -13.59
N CYS A 39 -47.05 -15.04 -13.24
CA CYS A 39 -46.18 -14.58 -12.16
C CYS A 39 -46.82 -14.81 -10.80
N GLU A 40 -46.16 -15.59 -9.95
CA GLU A 40 -46.57 -15.86 -8.58
C GLU A 40 -45.59 -15.22 -7.58
N SER A 41 -46.10 -14.81 -6.42
CA SER A 41 -45.30 -14.25 -5.33
C SER A 41 -45.51 -15.08 -4.05
N ILE A 42 -44.45 -15.72 -3.59
CA ILE A 42 -44.42 -16.50 -2.36
C ILE A 42 -44.05 -15.56 -1.20
N TYR A 43 -44.99 -15.36 -0.28
CA TYR A 43 -44.88 -14.52 0.92
C TYR A 43 -44.44 -13.06 0.68
N GLY A 44 -44.55 -12.54 -0.55
CA GLY A 44 -44.09 -11.19 -0.90
C GLY A 44 -42.57 -11.04 -0.93
N ILE A 45 -41.84 -12.16 -0.91
CA ILE A 45 -40.37 -12.21 -0.81
C ILE A 45 -39.76 -12.85 -2.07
N VAL A 46 -40.41 -13.87 -2.64
CA VAL A 46 -39.90 -14.61 -3.80
C VAL A 46 -40.91 -14.56 -4.94
N GLY A 47 -40.51 -14.01 -6.08
CA GLY A 47 -41.31 -14.04 -7.31
C GLY A 47 -40.88 -15.18 -8.24
N THR A 48 -41.82 -15.95 -8.77
CA THR A 48 -41.57 -17.06 -9.71
C THR A 48 -42.48 -16.94 -10.93
N GLY A 49 -42.03 -17.44 -12.09
CA GLY A 49 -42.79 -17.39 -13.35
C GLY A 49 -42.61 -16.10 -14.16
N GLY A 50 -43.30 -16.03 -15.31
CA GLY A 50 -43.18 -14.95 -16.29
C GLY A 50 -42.00 -15.09 -17.26
N GLY A 51 -41.95 -14.19 -18.24
CA GLY A 51 -40.88 -14.12 -19.26
C GLY A 51 -39.63 -13.35 -18.81
N GLU A 52 -38.65 -13.25 -19.71
CA GLU A 52 -37.42 -12.47 -19.51
C GLU A 52 -37.62 -11.03 -20.03
N VAL A 53 -37.21 -10.08 -19.20
CA VAL A 53 -37.26 -8.65 -19.51
C VAL A 53 -35.85 -8.10 -19.57
N LYS A 54 -35.54 -7.41 -20.67
CA LYS A 54 -34.25 -6.74 -20.84
C LYS A 54 -34.39 -5.25 -20.57
N ILE A 55 -33.58 -4.73 -19.66
CA ILE A 55 -33.62 -3.34 -19.20
C ILE A 55 -32.30 -2.68 -19.53
N VAL A 56 -32.36 -1.50 -20.15
CA VAL A 56 -31.21 -0.62 -20.33
C VAL A 56 -31.28 0.52 -19.33
N PHE A 57 -30.21 0.73 -18.57
CA PHE A 57 -30.13 1.76 -17.55
C PHE A 57 -29.38 2.99 -18.05
N ARG A 58 -29.70 4.15 -17.48
CA ARG A 58 -29.06 5.43 -17.86
C ARG A 58 -27.56 5.47 -17.61
N ASN A 59 -27.06 4.61 -16.72
CA ASN A 59 -25.62 4.46 -16.45
C ASN A 59 -24.89 3.54 -17.45
N GLY A 60 -25.55 3.08 -18.51
CA GLY A 60 -24.97 2.20 -19.54
C GLY A 60 -24.94 0.72 -19.16
N LYS A 61 -25.51 0.32 -18.01
CA LYS A 61 -25.68 -1.10 -17.68
C LYS A 61 -26.90 -1.69 -18.39
N ILE A 62 -26.80 -2.96 -18.74
CA ILE A 62 -27.92 -3.77 -19.22
C ILE A 62 -28.15 -4.89 -18.19
N SER A 63 -29.41 -5.14 -17.85
CA SER A 63 -29.81 -6.26 -17.01
C SER A 63 -30.89 -7.08 -17.71
N GLU A 64 -30.78 -8.40 -17.57
CA GLU A 64 -31.79 -9.36 -17.98
C GLU A 64 -32.37 -9.96 -16.70
N CYS A 65 -33.68 -9.79 -16.51
CA CYS A 65 -34.35 -10.21 -15.30
C CYS A 65 -35.74 -10.79 -15.60
N PRO A 66 -36.22 -11.77 -14.82
CA PRO A 66 -37.58 -12.29 -14.98
C PRO A 66 -38.63 -11.21 -14.68
N GLU A 67 -39.75 -11.28 -15.39
CA GLU A 67 -40.91 -10.39 -15.23
C GLU A 67 -41.42 -10.34 -13.78
N SER A 68 -41.38 -11.47 -13.07
CA SER A 68 -41.80 -11.56 -11.67
C SER A 68 -41.08 -10.53 -10.78
N LEU A 69 -39.83 -10.18 -11.05
CA LEU A 69 -39.09 -9.16 -10.31
C LEU A 69 -39.64 -7.75 -10.54
N LEU A 70 -40.24 -7.44 -11.69
CA LEU A 70 -40.87 -6.14 -11.92
C LEU A 70 -42.28 -6.05 -11.33
N ARG A 71 -42.94 -7.20 -11.12
CA ARG A 71 -44.31 -7.28 -10.59
C ARG A 71 -44.36 -7.34 -9.07
N SER A 72 -43.45 -8.09 -8.45
CA SER A 72 -43.41 -8.35 -7.00
C SER A 72 -42.08 -8.00 -6.33
N GLY A 73 -41.12 -7.43 -7.07
CA GLY A 73 -39.83 -7.04 -6.50
C GLY A 73 -39.91 -5.80 -5.62
N VAL A 74 -39.09 -5.81 -4.56
CA VAL A 74 -38.95 -4.66 -3.64
C VAL A 74 -37.85 -3.71 -4.09
N GLN A 75 -36.83 -4.24 -4.78
CA GLN A 75 -35.64 -3.50 -5.22
C GLN A 75 -35.65 -3.16 -6.72
N TYR A 76 -36.60 -3.75 -7.45
CA TYR A 76 -36.86 -3.58 -8.86
C TYR A 76 -38.33 -3.25 -9.04
N GLY A 77 -38.65 -2.30 -9.90
CA GLY A 77 -40.02 -2.19 -10.37
C GLY A 77 -40.26 -1.00 -11.27
N VAL A 78 -41.45 -1.02 -11.85
CA VAL A 78 -41.95 0.06 -12.71
C VAL A 78 -42.17 1.31 -11.86
N VAL A 79 -41.76 2.44 -12.39
CA VAL A 79 -41.99 3.75 -11.78
C VAL A 79 -42.92 4.59 -12.64
N GLU A 80 -43.57 5.58 -12.05
CA GLU A 80 -44.33 6.57 -12.81
C GLU A 80 -43.37 7.44 -13.61
N GLY A 81 -43.63 7.58 -14.92
CA GLY A 81 -42.80 8.37 -15.82
C GLY A 81 -43.29 8.25 -17.27
N GLU A 82 -42.78 9.14 -18.12
CA GLU A 82 -43.05 9.10 -19.55
C GLU A 82 -42.34 7.90 -20.20
N PRO A 83 -43.03 7.15 -21.08
CA PRO A 83 -42.37 6.13 -21.89
C PRO A 83 -41.23 6.71 -22.71
N ALA A 84 -40.10 6.01 -22.73
CA ALA A 84 -38.98 6.39 -23.59
C ALA A 84 -39.39 6.32 -25.07
N SER A 85 -38.96 7.32 -25.83
CA SER A 85 -39.11 7.29 -27.29
C SER A 85 -38.16 6.25 -27.91
N ALA A 86 -38.46 5.82 -29.14
CA ALA A 86 -37.58 4.89 -29.86
C ALA A 86 -36.14 5.44 -30.00
N ASN A 87 -35.99 6.74 -30.26
CA ASN A 87 -34.68 7.39 -30.37
C ASN A 87 -33.94 7.42 -29.03
N GLU A 88 -34.65 7.63 -27.92
CA GLU A 88 -34.06 7.61 -26.58
C GLU A 88 -33.55 6.19 -26.23
N LEU A 89 -34.35 5.16 -26.50
CA LEU A 89 -33.93 3.77 -26.31
C LEU A 89 -32.70 3.41 -27.15
N ILE A 90 -32.64 3.84 -28.41
CA ILE A 90 -31.47 3.66 -29.27
C ILE A 90 -30.24 4.33 -28.65
N SER A 91 -30.35 5.59 -28.22
CA SER A 91 -29.23 6.30 -27.60
C SER A 91 -28.72 5.65 -26.30
N LEU A 92 -29.62 5.05 -25.52
CA LEU A 92 -29.26 4.33 -24.29
C LEU A 92 -28.55 3.01 -24.59
N LEU A 93 -28.99 2.30 -25.63
CA LEU A 93 -28.33 1.08 -26.09
C LEU A 93 -26.93 1.39 -26.67
N GLU A 94 -26.79 2.46 -27.46
CA GLU A 94 -25.48 2.93 -27.95
C GLU A 94 -24.53 3.28 -26.81
N ASN A 95 -25.03 3.96 -25.76
CA ASN A 95 -24.24 4.24 -24.56
C ASN A 95 -23.82 2.95 -23.84
N ALA A 96 -24.73 1.97 -23.73
CA ALA A 96 -24.41 0.69 -23.10
C ALA A 96 -23.35 -0.11 -23.88
N GLU A 97 -23.42 -0.11 -25.21
CA GLU A 97 -22.39 -0.70 -26.07
C GLU A 97 -21.04 0.03 -25.90
N LYS A 98 -21.06 1.37 -25.81
CA LYS A 98 -19.86 2.17 -25.58
C LYS A 98 -19.22 1.85 -24.23
N VAL A 99 -19.98 1.81 -23.14
CA VAL A 99 -19.48 1.47 -21.80
C VAL A 99 -18.91 0.05 -21.77
N LYS A 100 -19.56 -0.89 -22.46
CA LYS A 100 -19.04 -2.26 -22.59
C LYS A 100 -17.71 -2.29 -23.37
N ALA A 101 -17.62 -1.57 -24.49
CA ALA A 101 -16.41 -1.48 -25.30
C ALA A 101 -15.26 -0.79 -24.55
N GLU A 102 -15.52 0.31 -23.84
CA GLU A 102 -14.55 1.00 -22.99
C GLU A 102 -13.99 0.05 -21.92
N LYS A 103 -14.86 -0.70 -21.24
CA LYS A 103 -14.44 -1.70 -20.26
C LYS A 103 -13.61 -2.82 -20.88
N GLU A 104 -14.00 -3.34 -22.05
CA GLU A 104 -13.25 -4.39 -22.75
C GLU A 104 -11.87 -3.91 -23.24
N ASP A 105 -11.78 -2.65 -23.69
CA ASP A 105 -10.52 -2.02 -24.10
C ASP A 105 -9.64 -1.71 -22.89
N GLU A 106 -10.20 -1.25 -21.76
CA GLU A 106 -9.49 -1.11 -20.48
C GLU A 106 -8.91 -2.46 -20.02
N GLU A 107 -9.73 -3.52 -19.99
CA GLU A 107 -9.28 -4.88 -19.64
C GLU A 107 -8.22 -5.40 -20.62
N ARG A 108 -8.31 -5.06 -21.92
CA ARG A 108 -7.28 -5.40 -22.92
C ARG A 108 -5.97 -4.67 -22.62
N GLN A 109 -6.03 -3.36 -22.38
CA GLN A 109 -4.85 -2.55 -22.03
C GLN A 109 -4.21 -3.05 -20.74
N GLU A 110 -5.00 -3.37 -19.72
CA GLU A 110 -4.50 -3.94 -18.46
C GLU A 110 -3.82 -5.29 -18.68
N ARG A 111 -4.40 -6.19 -19.49
CA ARG A 111 -3.78 -7.47 -19.84
C ARG A 111 -2.48 -7.30 -20.60
N GLU A 112 -2.42 -6.39 -21.56
CA GLU A 112 -1.22 -6.09 -22.33
C GLU A 112 -0.13 -5.48 -21.44
N ALA A 113 -0.49 -4.52 -20.58
CA ALA A 113 0.40 -3.92 -19.59
C ALA A 113 0.93 -4.95 -18.59
N PHE A 114 0.06 -5.85 -18.09
CA PHE A 114 0.44 -6.95 -17.22
C PHE A 114 1.43 -7.90 -17.91
N ALA A 115 1.16 -8.29 -19.15
CA ALA A 115 2.04 -9.16 -19.94
C ALA A 115 3.41 -8.52 -20.21
N LEU A 116 3.44 -7.21 -20.47
CA LEU A 116 4.69 -6.45 -20.62
C LEU A 116 5.46 -6.37 -19.30
N ALA A 117 4.76 -6.14 -18.19
CA ALA A 117 5.36 -6.10 -16.85
C ALA A 117 5.97 -7.46 -16.46
N VAL A 118 5.30 -8.58 -16.74
CA VAL A 118 5.82 -9.94 -16.51
C VAL A 118 7.12 -10.18 -17.28
N LYS A 119 7.21 -9.69 -18.52
CA LYS A 119 8.44 -9.84 -19.33
C LYS A 119 9.61 -9.04 -18.75
N ASN A 120 9.36 -7.82 -18.29
CA ASN A 120 10.42 -6.89 -17.87
C ASN A 120 10.84 -7.04 -16.40
N ILE A 121 10.00 -7.62 -15.54
CA ILE A 121 10.29 -7.72 -14.09
C ILE A 121 11.53 -8.58 -13.81
N GLY A 122 11.83 -9.53 -14.68
CA GLY A 122 13.03 -10.38 -14.58
C GLY A 122 14.32 -9.56 -14.54
N ASP A 123 14.41 -8.53 -15.39
CA ASP A 123 15.61 -7.68 -15.51
C ASP A 123 15.78 -6.75 -14.30
N LYS A 124 14.68 -6.42 -13.61
CA LYS A 124 14.70 -5.60 -12.39
C LYS A 124 15.32 -6.35 -11.21
N TYR A 125 15.25 -7.69 -11.20
CA TYR A 125 15.72 -8.52 -10.09
C TYR A 125 16.70 -9.62 -10.57
N PRO A 126 17.87 -9.26 -11.10
CA PRO A 126 18.82 -10.23 -11.68
C PRO A 126 19.43 -11.17 -10.62
N HIS A 127 19.39 -10.79 -9.35
CA HIS A 127 19.90 -11.60 -8.24
C HIS A 127 18.93 -12.71 -7.78
N LEU A 128 17.65 -12.62 -8.20
CA LEU A 128 16.61 -13.59 -7.88
C LEU A 128 16.54 -14.71 -8.93
N LYS A 129 16.11 -15.89 -8.50
CA LYS A 129 15.90 -17.02 -9.42
C LYS A 129 14.47 -16.97 -9.93
N GLN A 130 14.28 -17.12 -11.24
CA GLN A 130 12.95 -17.18 -11.83
C GLN A 130 12.35 -18.58 -11.68
N LEU A 131 11.03 -18.68 -11.69
CA LEU A 131 10.30 -19.93 -11.49
C LEU A 131 10.61 -20.96 -12.58
N LYS A 132 10.91 -20.49 -13.80
CA LYS A 132 11.36 -21.33 -14.93
C LYS A 132 12.68 -22.05 -14.65
N ASP A 133 13.53 -21.51 -13.78
CA ASP A 133 14.83 -22.09 -13.39
C ASP A 133 14.72 -23.04 -12.19
N LYS A 134 13.49 -23.34 -11.74
CA LYS A 134 13.24 -24.21 -10.60
C LYS A 134 13.74 -25.62 -10.88
N LYS A 135 14.54 -26.16 -9.95
CA LYS A 135 15.00 -27.55 -10.01
C LYS A 135 13.82 -28.52 -10.01
N ALA A 136 13.86 -29.53 -10.87
CA ALA A 136 12.87 -30.60 -10.90
C ALA A 136 12.68 -31.24 -9.51
N GLY A 137 11.44 -31.47 -9.10
CA GLY A 137 11.09 -32.04 -7.79
C GLY A 137 11.10 -31.05 -6.62
N ARG A 138 11.50 -29.78 -6.82
CA ARG A 138 11.44 -28.75 -5.78
C ARG A 138 10.08 -28.03 -5.80
N SER A 139 9.51 -27.79 -4.62
CA SER A 139 8.28 -27.00 -4.49
C SER A 139 8.51 -25.52 -4.82
N GLU A 140 7.46 -24.84 -5.29
CA GLU A 140 7.47 -23.40 -5.53
C GLU A 140 7.79 -22.61 -4.24
N LEU A 141 7.18 -22.99 -3.12
CA LEU A 141 7.47 -22.42 -1.80
C LEU A 141 8.97 -22.50 -1.44
N ALA A 142 9.63 -23.61 -1.79
CA ALA A 142 11.06 -23.75 -1.54
C ALA A 142 11.92 -22.84 -2.43
N HIS A 143 11.42 -22.49 -3.61
CA HIS A 143 12.03 -21.51 -4.50
C HIS A 143 11.85 -20.09 -3.97
N VAL A 144 10.62 -19.73 -3.59
CA VAL A 144 10.28 -18.44 -2.97
C VAL A 144 11.10 -18.20 -1.71
N ALA A 145 11.18 -19.18 -0.81
CA ALA A 145 11.98 -19.08 0.41
C ALA A 145 13.48 -18.85 0.13
N GLU A 146 14.04 -19.36 -0.98
CA GLU A 146 15.42 -19.09 -1.35
C GLU A 146 15.61 -17.64 -1.82
N ASN A 147 14.66 -17.12 -2.61
CA ASN A 147 14.68 -15.74 -3.06
C ASN A 147 14.53 -14.77 -1.87
N ILE A 148 13.61 -15.03 -0.94
CA ILE A 148 13.46 -14.25 0.30
C ILE A 148 14.77 -14.24 1.11
N ARG A 149 15.44 -15.39 1.28
CA ARG A 149 16.74 -15.44 1.98
C ARG A 149 17.79 -14.56 1.32
N LYS A 150 17.82 -14.48 -0.02
CA LYS A 150 18.80 -13.66 -0.75
C LYS A 150 18.56 -12.17 -0.52
N GLU A 151 17.31 -11.73 -0.53
CA GLU A 151 16.97 -10.31 -0.34
C GLU A 151 17.08 -9.85 1.09
N LEU A 152 16.83 -10.73 2.06
CA LEU A 152 16.97 -10.40 3.47
C LEU A 152 18.43 -10.48 3.96
N LYS A 153 19.32 -11.15 3.22
CA LYS A 153 20.73 -11.31 3.60
C LYS A 153 21.47 -9.99 3.91
N PRO A 154 21.28 -8.88 3.17
CA PRO A 154 21.90 -7.61 3.49
C PRO A 154 21.37 -6.96 4.78
N LEU A 155 20.15 -7.32 5.20
CA LEU A 155 19.49 -6.74 6.37
C LEU A 155 19.91 -7.41 7.69
N GLY A 156 20.54 -8.59 7.62
CA GLY A 156 20.97 -9.34 8.81
C GLY A 156 20.85 -10.85 8.66
N LYS A 157 20.86 -11.54 9.81
CA LYS A 157 20.76 -13.00 9.89
C LYS A 157 19.31 -13.42 10.08
N PHE A 158 18.71 -13.93 9.01
CA PHE A 158 17.32 -14.41 9.01
C PHE A 158 17.25 -15.93 8.92
N SER A 159 16.33 -16.52 9.68
CA SER A 159 15.91 -17.91 9.56
C SER A 159 14.61 -17.97 8.76
N VAL A 160 14.71 -18.36 7.49
CA VAL A 160 13.54 -18.55 6.62
C VAL A 160 13.21 -20.03 6.54
N ARG A 161 12.04 -20.42 7.04
CA ARG A 161 11.56 -21.81 7.13
C ARG A 161 10.23 -21.96 6.41
N ILE A 162 9.94 -23.17 5.94
CA ILE A 162 8.69 -23.50 5.27
C ILE A 162 7.92 -24.44 6.19
N ARG A 163 6.63 -24.18 6.39
CA ARG A 163 5.73 -25.04 7.13
C ARG A 163 4.46 -25.21 6.32
N ASN A 164 4.19 -26.41 5.82
CA ASN A 164 3.04 -26.68 4.97
C ASN A 164 2.99 -25.69 3.78
N SER A 165 1.99 -24.80 3.77
CA SER A 165 1.78 -23.77 2.74
C SER A 165 2.22 -22.36 3.16
N SER A 166 2.99 -22.23 4.24
CA SER A 166 3.47 -20.95 4.76
C SER A 166 5.00 -20.84 4.78
N VAL A 167 5.47 -19.59 4.69
CA VAL A 167 6.85 -19.21 4.90
C VAL A 167 6.95 -18.45 6.23
N HIS A 168 7.82 -18.91 7.12
CA HIS A 168 8.12 -18.25 8.38
C HIS A 168 9.49 -17.59 8.27
N VAL A 169 9.56 -16.29 8.53
CA VAL A 169 10.79 -15.51 8.58
C VAL A 169 10.99 -15.10 10.03
N ASP A 170 11.93 -15.78 10.68
CA ASP A 170 12.32 -15.53 12.05
C ASP A 170 13.66 -14.79 12.08
N TRP A 171 13.80 -13.78 12.93
CA TRP A 171 15.09 -13.15 13.20
C TRP A 171 15.17 -12.60 14.61
N GLU A 172 16.40 -12.44 15.09
CA GLU A 172 16.69 -11.88 16.41
C GLU A 172 17.42 -10.56 16.22
N ASP A 173 16.88 -9.51 16.84
CA ASP A 173 17.40 -8.14 16.76
C ASP A 173 17.57 -7.62 15.31
N GLY A 174 17.93 -6.34 15.13
CA GLY A 174 18.16 -5.78 13.79
C GLY A 174 16.89 -5.27 13.10
N ALA A 175 16.75 -5.46 11.78
CA ALA A 175 15.78 -4.74 10.95
C ALA A 175 14.34 -4.76 11.50
N ASN A 176 13.63 -3.64 11.35
CA ASN A 176 12.26 -3.52 11.84
C ASN A 176 11.32 -4.41 11.00
N LYS A 177 10.26 -4.93 11.63
CA LYS A 177 9.26 -5.79 10.97
C LYS A 177 8.65 -5.12 9.74
N SER A 178 8.44 -3.80 9.77
CA SER A 178 7.97 -3.04 8.59
C SER A 178 8.91 -3.19 7.39
N THR A 179 10.21 -2.98 7.60
CA THR A 179 11.22 -3.07 6.52
C THR A 179 11.33 -4.48 5.95
N VAL A 180 11.15 -5.50 6.79
CA VAL A 180 11.13 -6.90 6.36
C VAL A 180 9.83 -7.19 5.58
N SER A 181 8.69 -6.68 6.05
CA SER A 181 7.39 -6.80 5.39
C SER A 181 7.43 -6.25 3.98
N GLU A 182 7.98 -5.05 3.78
CA GLU A 182 8.13 -4.44 2.45
C GLU A 182 8.90 -5.34 1.47
N VAL A 183 9.92 -6.06 1.95
CA VAL A 183 10.67 -7.02 1.13
C VAL A 183 9.85 -8.28 0.88
N THR A 184 9.15 -8.81 1.88
CA THR A 184 8.48 -10.10 1.77
C THR A 184 7.08 -10.04 1.15
N ASP A 185 6.38 -8.92 1.25
CA ASP A 185 4.96 -8.79 0.87
C ASP A 185 4.75 -8.94 -0.64
N LYS A 186 5.74 -8.62 -1.47
CA LYS A 186 5.71 -8.88 -2.92
C LYS A 186 5.60 -10.36 -3.28
N TYR A 187 5.92 -11.28 -2.36
CA TYR A 187 5.76 -12.72 -2.57
C TYR A 187 4.40 -13.24 -2.11
N ARG A 188 3.53 -12.39 -1.55
CA ARG A 188 2.23 -12.82 -1.02
C ARG A 188 1.27 -13.13 -2.16
N ALA A 189 0.63 -14.31 -2.11
CA ALA A 189 -0.29 -14.77 -3.15
C ALA A 189 -1.71 -14.17 -3.06
N GLY A 190 -2.00 -13.38 -2.03
CA GLY A 190 -3.35 -12.90 -1.76
C GLY A 190 -3.56 -12.40 -0.32
N SER A 191 -4.81 -12.18 0.03
CA SER A 191 -5.22 -11.77 1.37
C SER A 191 -6.52 -12.44 1.81
N PHE A 192 -6.67 -12.61 3.11
CA PHE A 192 -7.91 -13.13 3.68
C PHE A 192 -8.92 -12.00 3.89
N ASN A 193 -10.11 -12.14 3.31
CA ASN A 193 -11.23 -11.24 3.49
C ASN A 193 -12.11 -11.75 4.64
N GLY A 194 -12.01 -11.11 5.81
CA GLY A 194 -12.74 -11.51 7.00
C GLY A 194 -14.24 -11.25 6.95
N MET A 195 -14.73 -10.43 6.01
CA MET A 195 -16.17 -10.17 5.86
C MET A 195 -16.88 -11.30 5.10
N GLU A 196 -16.20 -11.87 4.11
CA GLU A 196 -16.73 -12.95 3.26
C GLU A 196 -16.21 -14.34 3.67
N ASP A 197 -15.33 -14.41 4.66
CA ASP A 197 -14.67 -15.64 5.14
C ASP A 197 -13.98 -16.42 4.00
N ILE A 198 -13.35 -15.68 3.09
CA ILE A 198 -12.70 -16.22 1.89
C ILE A 198 -11.28 -15.70 1.72
N TYR A 199 -10.41 -16.54 1.13
CA TYR A 199 -9.08 -16.12 0.71
C TYR A 199 -9.11 -15.65 -0.75
N GLU A 200 -8.77 -14.39 -0.98
CA GLU A 200 -8.70 -13.79 -2.31
C GLU A 200 -7.28 -13.93 -2.85
N TYR A 201 -7.14 -14.66 -3.96
CA TYR A 201 -5.87 -14.80 -4.65
C TYR A 201 -5.62 -13.57 -5.52
N THR A 202 -4.43 -13.00 -5.41
CA THR A 202 -3.96 -11.88 -6.24
C THR A 202 -2.72 -12.32 -6.99
N SER A 203 -2.80 -12.32 -8.32
CA SER A 203 -1.60 -12.48 -9.14
C SER A 203 -1.01 -11.12 -9.48
N SER A 204 0.30 -10.98 -9.27
CA SER A 204 1.09 -9.84 -9.70
C SER A 204 2.11 -10.28 -10.75
N PRO A 205 2.61 -9.35 -11.58
CA PRO A 205 3.68 -9.67 -12.52
C PRO A 205 4.91 -10.29 -11.83
N PHE A 206 5.17 -9.89 -10.58
CA PHE A 206 6.28 -10.41 -9.79
C PHE A 206 6.06 -11.86 -9.36
N THR A 207 4.86 -12.20 -8.88
CA THR A 207 4.53 -13.55 -8.42
C THR A 207 4.49 -14.56 -9.56
N GLU A 208 4.09 -14.15 -10.76
CA GLU A 208 4.17 -14.99 -11.97
C GLU A 208 5.61 -15.40 -12.31
N VAL A 209 6.57 -14.48 -12.13
CA VAL A 209 7.98 -14.72 -12.51
C VAL A 209 8.78 -15.40 -11.41
N PHE A 210 8.58 -15.01 -10.15
CA PHE A 210 9.42 -15.45 -9.03
C PHE A 210 8.72 -16.45 -8.08
N GLY A 211 7.43 -16.70 -8.29
CA GLY A 211 6.58 -17.54 -7.44
C GLY A 211 5.94 -16.78 -6.29
N SER A 212 4.98 -17.43 -5.62
CA SER A 212 4.22 -16.86 -4.51
C SER A 212 4.11 -17.79 -3.29
N ALA A 213 3.70 -17.20 -2.16
CA ALA A 213 3.37 -17.92 -0.94
C ALA A 213 2.04 -17.40 -0.37
N ASN A 214 1.14 -18.31 0.01
CA ASN A 214 -0.18 -17.97 0.54
C ASN A 214 -0.08 -17.21 1.87
N TYR A 215 0.85 -17.63 2.73
CA TYR A 215 1.06 -17.04 4.04
C TYR A 215 2.54 -16.81 4.30
N ILE A 216 2.86 -15.58 4.71
CA ILE A 216 4.19 -15.19 5.15
C ILE A 216 4.07 -14.65 6.57
N PHE A 217 4.73 -15.33 7.51
CA PHE A 217 4.77 -14.97 8.91
C PHE A 217 6.12 -14.33 9.24
N LEU A 218 6.08 -13.22 9.96
CA LEU A 218 7.25 -12.43 10.33
C LEU A 218 7.33 -12.38 11.85
N ASP A 219 8.33 -13.05 12.41
CA ASP A 219 8.54 -13.18 13.84
C ASP A 219 9.91 -12.61 14.22
N ARG A 220 9.88 -11.48 14.95
CA ARG A 220 11.07 -10.82 15.46
C ARG A 220 11.21 -11.08 16.95
N ALA A 221 12.30 -11.73 17.32
CA ALA A 221 12.71 -11.88 18.71
C ALA A 221 13.63 -10.72 19.12
N TYR A 222 13.56 -10.34 20.39
CA TYR A 222 14.44 -9.35 21.00
C TYR A 222 15.41 -10.05 21.94
N SER A 223 16.70 -9.74 21.84
CA SER A 223 17.70 -10.22 22.79
C SER A 223 17.53 -9.56 24.15
N ASP A 224 18.03 -10.21 25.20
CA ASP A 224 17.99 -9.65 26.56
C ASP A 224 18.75 -8.32 26.65
N LYS A 225 19.81 -8.15 25.84
CA LYS A 225 20.55 -6.89 25.76
C LYS A 225 19.71 -5.76 25.18
N ALA A 226 18.90 -6.06 24.16
CA ALA A 226 18.00 -5.08 23.57
C ALA A 226 16.90 -4.64 24.57
N VAL A 227 16.32 -5.62 25.24
CA VAL A 227 15.29 -5.40 26.26
C VAL A 227 15.87 -4.58 27.43
N GLN A 228 17.05 -4.94 27.94
CA GLN A 228 17.68 -4.21 29.05
C GLN A 228 17.93 -2.74 28.71
N ALA A 229 18.42 -2.44 27.51
CA ALA A 229 18.66 -1.05 27.11
C ALA A 229 17.35 -0.23 26.99
N VAL A 230 16.22 -0.87 26.70
CA VAL A 230 14.90 -0.22 26.74
C VAL A 230 14.42 -0.06 28.17
N CYS A 231 14.61 -1.06 29.03
CA CYS A 231 14.35 -0.96 30.46
C CYS A 231 15.06 0.26 31.08
N ASP A 232 16.36 0.41 30.80
CA ASP A 232 17.17 1.53 31.29
C ASP A 232 16.57 2.88 30.85
N LYS A 233 16.28 3.04 29.55
CA LYS A 233 15.63 4.26 29.01
C LYS A 233 14.27 4.57 29.65
N ILE A 234 13.44 3.55 29.85
CA ILE A 234 12.12 3.72 30.46
C ILE A 234 12.26 4.13 31.92
N SER A 235 13.20 3.54 32.65
CA SER A 235 13.48 3.89 34.05
C SER A 235 14.06 5.30 34.25
N GLU A 236 14.79 5.82 33.27
CA GLU A 236 15.27 7.21 33.30
C GLU A 236 14.13 8.20 33.04
N ARG A 237 13.20 7.86 32.15
CA ARG A 237 12.11 8.76 31.73
C ARG A 237 10.91 8.72 32.67
N PHE A 238 10.65 7.58 33.29
CA PHE A 238 9.46 7.33 34.09
C PHE A 238 9.84 6.77 35.46
N ASN A 239 8.98 6.97 36.47
CA ASN A 239 9.16 6.37 37.80
C ASN A 239 8.78 4.88 37.81
N TYR A 240 9.26 4.13 36.82
CA TYR A 240 8.96 2.73 36.57
C TYR A 240 10.23 2.01 36.09
N SER A 241 10.62 0.95 36.79
CA SER A 241 11.88 0.23 36.53
C SER A 241 11.60 -1.23 36.17
N PRO A 242 11.17 -1.51 34.92
CA PRO A 242 10.97 -2.88 34.46
C PRO A 242 12.32 -3.60 34.33
N ASN A 243 12.35 -4.91 34.52
CA ASN A 243 13.51 -5.73 34.20
C ASN A 243 13.22 -6.72 33.04
N VAL A 244 14.25 -7.42 32.58
CA VAL A 244 14.14 -8.38 31.47
C VAL A 244 13.21 -9.55 31.81
N GLU A 245 13.20 -10.03 33.06
CA GLU A 245 12.29 -11.10 33.48
C GLU A 245 10.82 -10.68 33.42
N ASP A 246 10.51 -9.45 33.81
CA ASP A 246 9.15 -8.90 33.78
C ASP A 246 8.65 -8.87 32.33
N TYR A 247 9.49 -8.44 31.39
CA TYR A 247 9.18 -8.51 29.95
C TYR A 247 8.90 -9.95 29.50
N ARG A 248 9.77 -10.91 29.83
CA ARG A 248 9.64 -12.31 29.42
C ARG A 248 8.40 -12.99 30.00
N LYS A 249 8.00 -12.61 31.22
CA LYS A 249 6.79 -13.13 31.90
C LYS A 249 5.53 -12.36 31.50
N GLY A 250 5.64 -11.28 30.73
CA GLY A 250 4.52 -10.42 30.35
C GLY A 250 3.94 -9.61 31.52
N LEU A 251 4.76 -9.33 32.54
CA LEU A 251 4.40 -8.62 33.77
C LEU A 251 4.74 -7.12 33.71
N LEU A 252 4.84 -6.55 32.50
CA LEU A 252 5.00 -5.11 32.34
C LEU A 252 3.74 -4.38 32.79
N ASP A 253 3.92 -3.23 33.44
CA ASP A 253 2.82 -2.38 33.87
C ASP A 253 2.01 -1.90 32.63
N GLU A 254 0.69 -2.11 32.65
CA GLU A 254 -0.20 -1.74 31.54
C GLU A 254 -0.12 -0.25 31.19
N MET A 255 0.22 0.62 32.15
CA MET A 255 0.35 2.06 31.92
C MET A 255 1.53 2.43 31.03
N TYR A 256 2.62 1.64 31.06
CA TYR A 256 3.86 1.92 30.31
C TYR A 256 4.15 0.90 29.20
N LYS A 257 3.28 -0.10 29.07
CA LYS A 257 3.44 -1.22 28.13
C LYS A 257 3.55 -0.73 26.69
N THR A 258 2.72 0.22 26.29
CA THR A 258 2.70 0.76 24.92
C THR A 258 4.01 1.46 24.59
N GLU A 259 4.48 2.34 25.49
CA GLU A 259 5.73 3.09 25.37
C GLU A 259 6.92 2.13 25.32
N PHE A 260 6.92 1.11 26.18
CA PHE A 260 7.95 0.08 26.19
C PHE A 260 8.03 -0.64 24.83
N TYR A 261 6.90 -1.08 24.28
CA TYR A 261 6.88 -1.76 22.98
C TYR A 261 7.26 -0.83 21.81
N ASN A 262 6.91 0.45 21.88
CA ASN A 262 7.32 1.43 20.86
C ASN A 262 8.84 1.63 20.87
N GLU A 263 9.43 1.85 22.04
CA GLU A 263 10.89 1.99 22.20
C GLU A 263 11.62 0.70 21.78
N LEU A 264 11.07 -0.47 22.13
CA LEU A 264 11.63 -1.77 21.72
C LEU A 264 11.52 -2.00 20.22
N ARG A 265 10.42 -1.59 19.59
CA ARG A 265 10.27 -1.64 18.13
C ARG A 265 11.36 -0.82 17.44
N ASP A 266 11.62 0.38 17.97
CA ASP A 266 12.51 1.38 17.38
C ASP A 266 13.99 1.19 17.76
N TYR A 267 14.31 0.27 18.68
CA TYR A 267 15.65 -0.01 19.22
C TYR A 267 16.74 -0.36 18.18
N HIS A 268 16.38 -0.70 16.93
CA HIS A 268 17.33 -1.03 15.87
C HIS A 268 17.15 -0.19 14.59
N GLN A 269 17.45 1.11 14.68
CA GLN A 269 17.90 1.89 13.52
C GLN A 269 19.42 1.82 13.29
N VAL A 270 20.17 1.06 14.09
CA VAL A 270 21.62 0.89 13.90
C VAL A 270 21.92 -0.53 13.42
N PRO A 271 22.34 -0.72 12.15
CA PRO A 271 22.76 -2.03 11.68
C PRO A 271 23.93 -2.53 12.51
N ASN A 272 23.88 -3.81 12.85
CA ASN A 272 24.90 -4.54 13.59
C ASN A 272 26.17 -4.70 12.73
N THR A 273 26.94 -3.62 12.55
CA THR A 273 28.35 -3.71 12.16
C THR A 273 29.15 -3.76 13.45
N ALA A 274 29.71 -4.93 13.75
CA ALA A 274 30.72 -5.08 14.79
C ALA A 274 31.80 -4.00 14.60
N PRO A 275 32.13 -3.20 15.63
CA PRO A 275 33.12 -2.14 15.48
C PRO A 275 34.52 -2.75 15.41
N LYS A 276 35.04 -2.89 14.17
CA LYS A 276 36.48 -2.71 13.98
C LYS A 276 36.75 -1.22 14.10
N GLN A 277 37.42 -0.84 15.18
CA GLN A 277 37.85 0.52 15.44
C GLN A 277 38.59 1.08 14.23
N ALA A 278 37.96 2.03 13.55
CA ALA A 278 38.62 2.97 12.67
C ALA A 278 38.24 4.36 13.18
N SER A 279 39.24 5.07 13.68
CA SER A 279 39.16 6.42 14.23
C SER A 279 38.48 7.38 13.24
N LYS A 280 37.32 7.93 13.60
CA LYS A 280 36.83 9.17 12.98
C LYS A 280 37.65 10.32 13.55
N LYS A 281 38.43 10.98 12.69
CA LYS A 281 38.99 12.30 12.96
C LYS A 281 37.88 13.31 12.71
N GLU A 282 37.39 13.94 13.77
CA GLU A 282 36.72 15.23 13.66
C GLU A 282 37.79 16.29 13.39
N LYS A 283 37.58 17.08 12.34
CA LYS A 283 38.35 18.30 12.10
C LYS A 283 37.37 19.46 12.24
N SER A 284 37.44 20.13 13.39
CA SER A 284 36.74 21.39 13.63
C SER A 284 37.50 22.52 12.92
N LEU A 285 36.86 23.15 11.94
CA LEU A 285 37.27 24.44 11.42
C LEU A 285 36.14 25.43 11.74
N THR A 286 36.46 26.40 12.59
CA THR A 286 35.61 27.53 12.97
C THR A 286 35.98 28.73 12.10
N ALA A 287 34.99 29.38 11.50
CA ALA A 287 35.15 30.64 10.77
C ALA A 287 34.18 31.67 11.34
N GLU A 288 34.70 32.85 11.69
CA GLU A 288 33.93 34.02 12.11
C GLU A 288 33.59 34.84 10.85
N VAL A 289 32.30 34.93 10.51
CA VAL A 289 31.85 35.79 9.41
C VAL A 289 31.19 37.02 10.00
N SER A 290 31.80 38.18 9.80
CA SER A 290 31.24 39.48 10.18
C SER A 290 30.52 40.12 8.99
N ASP A 291 29.22 40.35 9.16
CA ASP A 291 28.50 41.36 8.39
C ASP A 291 27.72 42.24 9.37
N ASP A 292 27.63 43.54 9.04
CA ASP A 292 27.24 44.61 9.95
C ASP A 292 25.93 44.28 10.69
N SER A 293 26.09 43.95 11.98
CA SER A 293 25.13 43.86 13.10
C SER A 293 24.88 42.52 13.82
N GLN A 294 25.41 41.35 13.40
CA GLN A 294 25.41 40.13 14.26
C GLN A 294 26.57 39.17 13.95
N SER A 295 27.31 38.74 14.98
CA SER A 295 28.33 37.68 14.90
C SER A 295 27.69 36.29 15.08
N TYR A 296 27.95 35.36 14.17
CA TYR A 296 27.50 33.96 14.27
C TYR A 296 28.64 33.00 13.94
N GLU A 297 28.69 31.89 14.66
CA GLU A 297 29.66 30.82 14.43
C GLU A 297 29.04 29.73 13.55
N LEU A 298 29.82 29.24 12.59
CA LEU A 298 29.43 28.16 11.70
C LEU A 298 30.30 26.93 11.98
N THR A 299 29.67 25.76 12.11
CA THR A 299 30.36 24.49 12.35
C THR A 299 30.16 23.52 11.19
N LEU A 300 31.26 23.00 10.62
CA LEU A 300 31.24 22.02 9.53
C LEU A 300 31.30 20.59 10.08
N SER A 301 30.37 19.74 9.63
CA SER A 301 30.32 18.31 9.96
C SER A 301 30.19 17.45 8.72
N GLU A 302 30.98 16.37 8.63
CA GLU A 302 30.93 15.41 7.53
C GLU A 302 29.96 14.26 7.87
N GLU A 303 28.91 14.11 7.08
CA GLU A 303 27.90 13.06 7.22
C GLU A 303 27.75 12.25 5.91
N GLU A 304 27.18 11.05 5.97
CA GLU A 304 26.90 10.24 4.77
C GLU A 304 25.39 10.10 4.55
N HIS A 305 24.95 10.27 3.30
CA HIS A 305 23.54 10.16 2.92
C HIS A 305 23.05 8.71 3.08
N THR A 306 22.13 8.49 4.03
CA THR A 306 21.66 7.16 4.46
C THR A 306 21.12 6.25 3.34
N ARG A 307 20.57 6.83 2.27
CA ARG A 307 20.05 6.10 1.08
C ARG A 307 21.05 5.91 -0.07
N THR A 308 22.05 6.78 -0.22
CA THR A 308 22.92 6.82 -1.43
C THR A 308 24.40 6.64 -1.11
N GLN A 309 24.78 6.61 0.17
CA GLN A 309 26.16 6.53 0.68
C GLN A 309 27.10 7.64 0.17
N LYS A 310 26.55 8.74 -0.38
CA LYS A 310 27.33 9.91 -0.77
C LYS A 310 27.72 10.74 0.45
N LYS A 311 28.94 11.29 0.45
CA LYS A 311 29.39 12.23 1.48
C LYS A 311 28.63 13.54 1.35
N LEU A 312 28.12 14.05 2.46
CA LEU A 312 27.44 15.32 2.60
C LEU A 312 28.20 16.16 3.64
N PHE A 313 28.35 17.44 3.34
CA PHE A 313 28.98 18.40 4.24
C PHE A 313 27.87 19.27 4.81
N VAL A 314 27.65 19.18 6.12
CA VAL A 314 26.59 19.89 6.82
C VAL A 314 27.21 21.03 7.63
N VAL A 315 26.91 22.26 7.23
CA VAL A 315 27.28 23.48 7.95
C VAL A 315 26.13 23.91 8.85
N ARG A 316 26.35 23.92 10.16
CA ARG A 316 25.36 24.34 11.16
C ARG A 316 25.63 25.75 11.65
N LEU A 317 24.56 26.44 12.01
CA LEU A 317 24.58 27.71 12.70
C LEU A 317 24.44 27.44 14.20
N ASP A 318 25.41 27.85 15.00
CA ASP A 318 25.39 27.59 16.45
C ASP A 318 24.44 28.54 17.20
N SER A 319 24.01 29.64 16.57
CA SER A 319 23.07 30.60 17.11
C SER A 319 21.94 30.95 16.13
N ARG A 320 20.78 31.30 16.70
CA ARG A 320 19.61 31.70 15.90
C ARG A 320 19.83 33.11 15.34
N VAL A 321 20.00 33.19 14.03
CA VAL A 321 20.15 34.44 13.29
C VAL A 321 18.80 35.09 12.94
N GLU A 322 18.80 36.40 12.73
CA GLU A 322 17.64 37.14 12.25
C GLU A 322 17.19 36.69 10.84
N ARG A 323 15.91 36.91 10.54
CA ARG A 323 15.26 36.39 9.33
C ARG A 323 15.92 36.89 8.04
N ASP A 324 16.40 38.13 8.02
CA ASP A 324 17.02 38.73 6.84
C ASP A 324 18.42 38.15 6.59
N VAL A 325 19.19 37.90 7.66
CA VAL A 325 20.50 37.22 7.62
C VAL A 325 20.34 35.77 7.16
N PHE A 326 19.33 35.05 7.69
CA PHE A 326 19.03 33.69 7.25
C PHE A 326 18.68 33.61 5.76
N ASN A 327 17.90 34.56 5.26
CA ASN A 327 17.54 34.63 3.84
C ASN A 327 18.77 34.91 2.95
N ALA A 328 19.70 35.75 3.42
CA ALA A 328 20.97 36.00 2.73
C ALA A 328 21.85 34.73 2.68
N LEU A 329 21.96 34.00 3.79
CA LEU A 329 22.69 32.72 3.85
C LEU A 329 22.05 31.66 2.95
N CYS A 330 20.72 31.57 2.86
CA CYS A 330 20.06 30.66 1.93
C CYS A 330 20.37 30.99 0.46
N LYS A 331 20.44 32.28 0.10
CA LYS A 331 20.84 32.70 -1.26
C LYS A 331 22.29 32.31 -1.54
N ARG A 332 23.20 32.63 -0.62
CA ARG A 332 24.62 32.27 -0.72
C ARG A 332 24.82 30.75 -0.83
N ALA A 333 24.09 29.96 -0.03
CA ALA A 333 24.16 28.50 -0.12
C ALA A 333 23.74 27.99 -1.51
N ASN A 334 22.69 28.58 -2.10
CA ASN A 334 22.22 28.22 -3.43
C ASN A 334 23.25 28.55 -4.53
N ASP A 335 23.99 29.65 -4.39
CA ASP A 335 25.07 30.02 -5.31
C ASP A 335 26.20 28.97 -5.33
N PHE A 336 26.41 28.27 -4.20
CA PHE A 336 27.37 27.17 -4.06
C PHE A 336 26.72 25.77 -4.18
N SER A 337 25.55 25.66 -4.81
CA SER A 337 24.81 24.40 -4.99
C SER A 337 24.46 23.65 -3.68
N GLY A 338 24.35 24.39 -2.58
CA GLY A 338 23.88 23.89 -1.29
C GLY A 338 22.44 24.30 -1.00
N TYR A 339 21.83 23.61 -0.03
CA TYR A 339 20.46 23.90 0.40
C TYR A 339 20.28 23.76 1.90
N TRP A 340 19.35 24.52 2.47
CA TRP A 340 18.98 24.39 3.88
C TRP A 340 18.09 23.16 4.10
N SER A 341 18.48 22.28 5.02
CA SER A 341 17.68 21.14 5.43
C SER A 341 17.14 21.32 6.83
N LYS A 342 15.82 21.47 6.94
CA LYS A 342 15.12 21.51 8.24
C LYS A 342 15.31 20.23 9.07
N PHE A 343 15.56 19.10 8.42
CA PHE A 343 15.75 17.82 9.10
C PHE A 343 17.13 17.67 9.73
N LYS A 344 18.15 18.30 9.14
CA LYS A 344 19.53 18.28 9.62
C LYS A 344 19.93 19.55 10.38
N ASP A 345 19.03 20.53 10.41
CA ASP A 345 19.20 21.85 11.00
C ASP A 345 20.52 22.51 10.55
N GLY A 346 20.74 22.50 9.23
CA GLY A 346 22.00 22.94 8.63
C GLY A 346 21.94 23.07 7.11
N PHE A 347 22.93 23.76 6.55
CA PHE A 347 23.17 23.86 5.11
C PHE A 347 23.93 22.63 4.64
N ILE A 348 23.40 21.95 3.61
CA ILE A 348 23.96 20.72 3.07
C ILE A 348 24.64 21.03 1.73
N PHE A 349 25.88 20.56 1.59
CA PHE A 349 26.66 20.63 0.35
C PHE A 349 27.11 19.24 -0.08
N ASP A 350 27.18 19.04 -1.40
CA ASP A 350 27.64 17.79 -2.02
C ASP A 350 29.18 17.72 -2.16
N SER A 351 29.90 18.81 -1.90
CA SER A 351 31.36 18.88 -2.00
C SER A 351 31.97 19.73 -0.87
N LEU A 352 33.18 19.36 -0.44
CA LEU A 352 33.93 20.05 0.61
C LEU A 352 34.34 21.47 0.18
N GLU A 353 34.70 21.66 -1.10
CA GLU A 353 35.08 22.95 -1.65
C GLU A 353 33.92 23.96 -1.63
N ALA A 354 32.69 23.49 -1.88
CA ALA A 354 31.49 24.31 -1.80
C ALA A 354 31.14 24.70 -0.36
N SER A 355 31.31 23.78 0.60
CA SER A 355 31.10 24.10 2.01
C SER A 355 32.15 25.04 2.57
N ASP A 356 33.42 24.89 2.18
CA ASP A 356 34.51 25.78 2.60
C ASP A 356 34.36 27.20 2.00
N SER A 357 33.85 27.31 0.78
CA SER A 357 33.55 28.60 0.11
C SER A 357 32.28 29.29 0.64
N PHE A 358 31.39 28.53 1.29
CA PHE A 358 30.24 29.09 1.99
C PHE A 358 30.62 29.67 3.36
N MET A 359 31.62 29.06 4.02
CA MET A 359 32.13 29.44 5.33
C MET A 359 33.03 30.68 5.33
N ASN A 360 33.75 30.92 4.23
CA ASN A 360 34.58 32.11 3.98
C ASN A 360 33.82 33.05 3.05
#